data_AF-A0A2S6QN58-F1
#
_entry.id   AF-A0A2S6QN58-F1
#
_cell.length_a   1.000
_cell.length_b   1.000
_cell.length_c   1.000
_cell.angle_alpha   90.00
_cell.angle_beta   90.00
_cell.angle_gamma   90.00
#
_symmetry.space_group_name_H-M   'P 1'
#
loop_
_entity.id
_entity.type
_entity.pdbx_description
1 polymer ?
#
loop_
_entity_poly.entity_id
_entity_poly.type
_entity_poly.pdbx_seq_one_letter_code
_entity_poly.pdbx_strand_id
1 'polypeptide(L)'
;KWEGGFVWACKNYDGDVQSDVVAQGFGSLGLMTSVLMTPDGKTIESEAAHGTVTRHYRAYERGEATSTNPIASIFAWTRGLWYRGKFDKNINLQKFSEKLETVCINTIEGGAMTKDLALLVGNNQSWMETIEFLEELEKNLKAEIN
;
A
#
# COMPACT_ATOMS: atom_id res chain seq x y z
N LYS A 1 -11.85 -8.30 -24.09
CA LYS A 1 -11.02 -8.39 -22.87
C LYS A 1 -10.08 -7.21 -22.92
N TRP A 2 -10.09 -6.32 -21.93
CA TRP A 2 -9.16 -5.18 -21.86
C TRP A 2 -8.02 -5.55 -20.91
N GLU A 3 -6.80 -5.09 -21.17
CA GLU A 3 -5.59 -5.48 -20.43
C GLU A 3 -5.17 -4.47 -19.34
N GLY A 4 -5.93 -3.38 -19.16
CA GLY A 4 -5.58 -2.29 -18.23
C GLY A 4 -4.58 -1.30 -18.83
N GLY A 5 -3.91 -0.51 -17.98
CA GLY A 5 -2.84 0.42 -18.40
C GLY A 5 -3.27 1.79 -18.92
N PHE A 6 -4.49 2.24 -18.58
CA PHE A 6 -5.01 3.55 -18.96
C PHE A 6 -5.54 4.33 -17.75
N VAL A 7 -5.71 5.64 -17.91
CA VAL A 7 -6.34 6.51 -16.90
C VAL A 7 -7.84 6.59 -17.16
N TRP A 8 -8.66 6.26 -16.16
CA TRP A 8 -10.11 6.44 -16.22
C TRP A 8 -10.50 7.69 -15.44
N ALA A 9 -10.93 8.73 -16.15
CA ALA A 9 -11.45 9.95 -15.53
C ALA A 9 -12.90 9.74 -15.06
N CYS A 10 -13.11 9.76 -13.75
CA CYS A 10 -14.41 9.61 -13.11
C CYS A 10 -14.88 10.92 -12.48
N LYS A 11 -16.20 11.12 -12.38
CA LYS A 11 -16.76 12.16 -11.49
C LYS A 11 -16.57 11.69 -10.04
N ASN A 12 -16.71 12.61 -9.08
CA ASN A 12 -16.42 12.32 -7.67
C ASN A 12 -17.08 11.02 -7.15
N TYR A 13 -18.41 10.92 -7.25
CA TYR A 13 -19.14 9.73 -6.80
C TYR A 13 -18.80 8.46 -7.60
N ASP A 14 -18.62 8.59 -8.92
CA ASP A 14 -18.25 7.46 -9.76
C ASP A 14 -16.84 6.96 -9.39
N GLY A 15 -15.92 7.87 -9.07
CA GLY A 15 -14.56 7.55 -8.65
C GLY A 15 -14.54 6.82 -7.31
N ASP A 16 -15.29 7.31 -6.33
CA ASP A 16 -15.43 6.70 -5.00
C ASP A 16 -15.89 5.24 -5.12
N VAL A 17 -17.05 5.01 -5.76
CA VAL A 17 -17.62 3.66 -5.89
C VAL A 17 -16.78 2.75 -6.80
N GLN A 18 -16.33 3.24 -7.96
CA GLN A 18 -15.65 2.38 -8.93
C GLN A 18 -14.21 2.07 -8.54
N SER A 19 -13.54 2.95 -7.80
CA SER A 19 -12.17 2.68 -7.33
C SER A 19 -12.12 1.46 -6.41
N ASP A 20 -13.06 1.33 -5.47
CA ASP A 20 -13.20 0.15 -4.62
C ASP A 20 -13.47 -1.13 -5.42
N VAL A 21 -14.37 -1.06 -6.41
CA VAL A 21 -14.68 -2.21 -7.27
C VAL A 21 -13.46 -2.65 -8.07
N VAL A 22 -12.70 -1.70 -8.62
CA VAL A 22 -11.47 -1.99 -9.37
C VAL A 22 -10.41 -2.56 -8.42
N ALA A 23 -10.17 -1.95 -7.27
CA ALA A 23 -9.19 -2.40 -6.28
C ALA A 23 -9.45 -3.83 -5.82
N GLN A 24 -10.70 -4.15 -5.49
CA GLN A 24 -11.09 -5.50 -5.10
C GLN A 24 -10.93 -6.50 -6.26
N GLY A 25 -11.14 -6.07 -7.50
CA GLY A 25 -10.88 -6.87 -8.70
C GLY A 25 -9.39 -7.17 -8.94
N PHE A 26 -8.49 -6.29 -8.48
CA PHE A 26 -7.04 -6.50 -8.52
C PHE A 26 -6.50 -7.27 -7.29
N GLY A 27 -7.30 -7.45 -6.25
CA GLY A 27 -6.96 -8.28 -5.09
C GLY A 27 -7.51 -7.72 -3.78
N SER A 28 -6.69 -6.93 -3.07
CA SER A 28 -7.04 -6.33 -1.78
C SER A 28 -7.01 -4.81 -1.88
N LEU A 29 -7.93 -4.14 -1.19
CA LEU A 29 -7.92 -2.67 -0.99
C LEU A 29 -6.59 -2.18 -0.38
N GLY A 30 -5.90 -3.04 0.39
CA GLY A 30 -4.59 -2.76 0.96
C GLY A 30 -3.44 -2.64 -0.06
N LEU A 31 -3.71 -2.88 -1.35
CA LEU A 31 -2.75 -2.74 -2.45
C LEU A 31 -2.98 -1.50 -3.32
N MET A 32 -3.98 -0.66 -2.99
CA MET A 32 -4.27 0.55 -3.75
C MET A 32 -3.63 1.80 -3.13
N THR A 33 -3.06 2.64 -3.97
CA THR A 33 -2.55 3.98 -3.60
C THR A 33 -3.51 5.07 -4.03
N SER A 34 -3.70 6.10 -3.21
CA SER A 34 -4.43 7.32 -3.57
C SER A 34 -3.47 8.51 -3.60
N VAL A 35 -3.53 9.30 -4.67
CA VAL A 35 -2.74 10.54 -4.81
C VAL A 35 -3.63 11.63 -5.40
N LEU A 36 -3.82 12.70 -4.65
CA LEU A 36 -4.45 13.94 -5.11
C LEU A 36 -3.35 14.89 -5.59
N MET A 37 -3.54 15.50 -6.77
CA MET A 37 -2.59 16.45 -7.34
C MET A 37 -3.32 17.71 -7.80
N THR A 38 -2.77 18.88 -7.49
CA THR A 38 -3.31 20.16 -8.00
C THR A 38 -3.03 20.33 -9.50
N PRO A 39 -3.85 21.12 -10.22
CA PRO A 39 -3.66 21.33 -11.66
C PRO A 39 -2.29 21.87 -12.08
N ASP A 40 -1.61 22.61 -11.19
CA ASP A 40 -0.25 23.12 -11.43
C ASP A 40 0.85 22.08 -11.18
N GLY A 41 0.50 20.89 -10.67
CA GLY A 41 1.41 19.79 -10.36
C GLY A 41 2.39 20.06 -9.21
N LYS A 42 2.18 21.12 -8.43
CA LYS A 42 3.10 21.55 -7.36
C LYS A 42 2.67 21.12 -5.96
N THR A 43 1.39 20.82 -5.80
CA THR A 43 0.83 20.34 -4.53
C THR A 43 0.24 18.96 -4.75
N ILE A 44 0.48 18.12 -3.76
CA ILE A 44 0.12 16.73 -3.76
C ILE A 44 -0.29 16.33 -2.35
N GLU A 45 -1.20 15.39 -2.28
CA GLU A 45 -1.62 14.72 -1.07
C GLU A 45 -1.67 13.22 -1.42
N SER A 46 -1.20 12.37 -0.50
CA SER A 46 -1.05 10.95 -0.71
C SER A 46 -1.54 10.20 0.51
N GLU A 47 -2.50 9.30 0.31
CA GLU A 47 -3.18 8.57 1.36
C GLU A 47 -3.33 7.08 0.98
N ALA A 48 -3.62 6.27 2.00
CA ALA A 48 -4.11 4.92 1.78
C ALA A 48 -5.57 4.99 1.34
N ALA A 49 -5.95 4.19 0.35
CA ALA A 49 -7.33 4.22 -0.17
C ALA A 49 -8.37 3.63 0.80
N HIS A 50 -7.94 2.87 1.81
CA HIS A 50 -8.84 2.26 2.77
C HIS A 50 -9.18 3.21 3.92
N GLY A 51 -10.36 3.04 4.53
CA GLY A 51 -10.74 3.73 5.77
C GLY A 51 -9.95 3.26 7.00
N THR A 52 -10.41 3.63 8.20
CA THR A 52 -9.71 3.40 9.47
C THR A 52 -9.72 1.95 9.99
N VAL A 53 -10.29 1.01 9.23
CA VAL A 53 -10.36 -0.43 9.59
C VAL A 53 -10.89 -0.65 11.02
N THR A 54 -11.99 0.02 11.38
CA THR A 54 -12.53 0.09 12.75
C THR A 54 -12.71 -1.28 13.42
N ARG A 55 -13.05 -2.32 12.67
CA ARG A 55 -13.20 -3.68 13.21
C ARG A 55 -11.88 -4.21 13.79
N HIS A 56 -10.76 -4.01 13.09
CA HIS A 56 -9.44 -4.40 13.59
C HIS A 56 -9.02 -3.53 14.77
N TYR A 57 -9.33 -2.22 14.73
CA TYR A 57 -9.08 -1.34 15.87
C TYR A 57 -9.80 -1.79 17.15
N ARG A 58 -11.07 -2.20 17.06
CA ARG A 58 -11.80 -2.75 18.22
C ARG A 58 -11.20 -4.07 18.74
N ALA A 59 -10.62 -4.90 17.86
CA ALA A 59 -9.92 -6.12 18.26
C ALA A 59 -8.62 -5.78 19.01
N TYR A 60 -7.85 -4.82 18.49
CA TYR A 60 -6.68 -4.27 19.15
C TYR A 60 -7.00 -3.71 20.55
N GLU A 61 -8.10 -2.97 20.72
CA GLU A 61 -8.55 -2.47 22.04
C GLU A 61 -8.83 -3.60 23.05
N ARG A 62 -9.16 -4.81 22.58
CA ARG A 62 -9.36 -6.00 23.43
C ARG A 62 -8.08 -6.81 23.65
N GLY A 63 -6.93 -6.36 23.13
CA GLY A 63 -5.66 -7.08 23.19
C GLY A 63 -5.60 -8.27 22.23
N GLU A 64 -6.47 -8.33 21.23
CA GLU A 64 -6.44 -9.36 20.20
C GLU A 64 -5.38 -9.01 19.15
N ALA A 65 -4.69 -10.04 18.67
CA ALA A 65 -3.84 -9.96 17.49
C ALA A 65 -4.62 -9.50 16.25
N THR A 66 -3.99 -8.68 15.41
CA THR A 66 -4.57 -8.22 14.14
C THR A 66 -3.60 -8.40 12.98
N SER A 67 -4.13 -8.72 11.81
CA SER A 67 -3.40 -8.79 10.54
C SER A 67 -3.98 -7.78 9.55
N THR A 68 -3.95 -6.51 9.93
CA THR A 68 -4.22 -5.38 9.04
C THR A 68 -3.04 -5.23 8.08
N ASN A 69 -3.32 -5.11 6.79
CA ASN A 69 -2.32 -4.90 5.75
C ASN A 69 -1.77 -3.46 5.79
N PRO A 70 -0.48 -3.24 6.09
CA PRO A 70 0.10 -1.90 6.17
C PRO A 70 0.58 -1.35 4.81
N ILE A 71 0.50 -2.11 3.71
CA ILE A 71 1.16 -1.79 2.44
C ILE A 71 0.63 -0.48 1.84
N ALA A 72 -0.69 -0.29 1.76
CA ALA A 72 -1.26 0.97 1.28
C ALA A 72 -0.78 2.18 2.10
N SER A 73 -0.65 2.03 3.42
CA SER A 73 -0.14 3.09 4.30
C SER A 73 1.36 3.37 4.08
N ILE A 74 2.16 2.32 3.87
CA ILE A 74 3.59 2.47 3.50
C ILE A 74 3.70 3.16 2.15
N PHE A 75 2.89 2.77 1.17
CA PHE A 75 2.90 3.37 -0.16
C PHE A 75 2.43 4.83 -0.14
N ALA A 76 1.50 5.20 0.75
CA ALA A 76 1.15 6.60 0.97
C ALA A 76 2.38 7.41 1.41
N TRP A 77 3.18 6.89 2.35
CA TRP A 77 4.44 7.50 2.76
C TRP A 77 5.46 7.58 1.62
N THR A 78 5.72 6.49 0.91
CA THR A 78 6.74 6.47 -0.16
C THR A 78 6.34 7.38 -1.32
N ARG A 79 5.05 7.47 -1.68
CA ARG A 79 4.58 8.40 -2.71
C ARG A 79 4.80 9.85 -2.29
N GLY A 80 4.42 10.22 -1.06
CA GLY A 80 4.69 11.57 -0.53
C GLY A 80 6.18 11.92 -0.53
N LEU A 81 7.04 11.00 -0.05
CA LEU A 81 8.49 11.17 -0.02
C LEU A 81 9.10 11.25 -1.42
N TRP A 82 8.66 10.42 -2.36
CA TRP A 82 9.14 10.41 -3.73
C TRP A 82 8.93 11.76 -4.40
N TYR A 83 7.72 12.32 -4.29
CA TYR A 83 7.45 13.62 -4.89
C TYR A 83 8.14 14.77 -4.14
N ARG A 84 8.28 14.71 -2.80
CA ARG A 84 9.11 15.67 -2.07
C ARG A 84 10.54 15.65 -2.64
N GLY A 85 11.08 14.45 -2.87
CA GLY A 85 12.37 14.24 -3.53
C GLY A 85 12.41 14.82 -4.94
N LYS A 86 11.34 14.66 -5.73
CA LYS A 86 11.22 15.26 -7.07
C LYS A 86 11.26 16.79 -7.01
N PHE A 87 10.47 17.40 -6.12
CA PHE A 87 10.40 18.86 -5.98
C PHE A 87 11.72 19.46 -5.49
N ASP A 88 12.44 18.77 -4.61
CA ASP A 88 13.74 19.20 -4.08
C ASP A 88 14.92 18.81 -4.96
N LYS A 89 14.69 18.08 -6.06
CA LYS A 89 15.74 17.43 -6.86
C LYS A 89 16.63 16.49 -6.03
N ASN A 90 16.08 15.91 -4.96
CA ASN A 90 16.73 14.93 -4.11
C ASN A 90 16.50 13.52 -4.69
N ILE A 91 17.44 13.05 -5.49
CA ILE A 91 17.38 11.72 -6.13
C ILE A 91 17.54 10.58 -5.11
N ASN A 92 18.26 10.80 -4.02
CA ASN A 92 18.47 9.78 -2.98
C ASN A 92 17.17 9.46 -2.26
N LEU A 93 16.33 10.48 -2.00
CA LEU A 93 15.02 10.29 -1.40
C LEU A 93 14.05 9.54 -2.33
N GLN A 94 14.08 9.86 -3.64
CA GLN A 94 13.30 9.11 -4.64
C GLN A 94 13.70 7.63 -4.67
N LYS A 95 15.01 7.35 -4.73
CA LYS A 95 15.55 5.98 -4.72
C LYS A 95 15.20 5.21 -3.45
N PHE A 96 15.27 5.86 -2.29
CA PHE A 96 14.85 5.26 -1.02
C PHE A 96 13.37 4.85 -1.07
N SER A 97 12.51 5.75 -1.56
CA SER A 97 11.07 5.52 -1.65
C SER A 97 10.75 4.34 -2.59
N GLU A 98 11.36 4.30 -3.77
CA GLU A 98 11.23 3.21 -4.74
C GLU A 98 11.76 1.87 -4.21
N LYS A 99 12.88 1.90 -3.47
CA LYS A 99 13.46 0.71 -2.85
C LYS A 99 12.55 0.14 -1.76
N LEU A 100 11.93 0.99 -0.94
CA LEU A 100 10.96 0.54 0.07
C LEU A 100 9.71 -0.09 -0.59
N GLU A 101 9.20 0.49 -1.67
CA GLU A 101 8.09 -0.12 -2.45
C GLU A 101 8.50 -1.49 -3.01
N THR A 102 9.72 -1.61 -3.54
CA THR A 102 10.26 -2.85 -4.08
C THR A 102 10.42 -3.93 -3.00
N VAL A 103 10.91 -3.56 -1.82
CA VAL A 103 11.02 -4.47 -0.65
C VAL A 103 9.64 -5.01 -0.26
N CYS A 104 8.62 -4.16 -0.26
CA CYS A 104 7.25 -4.57 0.04
C CYS A 104 6.74 -5.62 -0.95
N ILE A 105 6.93 -5.39 -2.25
CA ILE A 105 6.54 -6.33 -3.32
C ILE A 105 7.30 -7.65 -3.17
N ASN A 106 8.63 -7.59 -3.08
CA ASN A 106 9.48 -8.77 -2.97
C ASN A 106 9.17 -9.61 -1.72
N THR A 107 8.80 -8.97 -0.61
CA THR A 107 8.43 -9.66 0.63
C THR A 107 7.14 -10.47 0.45
N ILE A 108 6.14 -9.89 -0.23
CA ILE A 108 4.87 -10.56 -0.55
C ILE A 108 5.10 -11.70 -1.55
N GLU A 109 5.85 -11.45 -2.62
CA GLU A 109 6.19 -12.46 -3.63
C GLU A 109 7.03 -13.61 -3.05
N GLY A 110 7.82 -13.32 -2.00
CA GLY A 110 8.55 -14.31 -1.21
C GLY A 110 7.66 -15.14 -0.25
N GLY A 111 6.36 -14.85 -0.18
CA GLY A 111 5.37 -15.60 0.59
C GLY A 111 5.07 -15.04 1.98
N ALA A 112 5.76 -13.99 2.42
CA ALA A 112 5.46 -13.29 3.67
C ALA A 112 4.37 -12.23 3.40
N MET A 113 3.18 -12.41 3.97
CA MET A 113 2.04 -11.53 3.69
C MET A 113 1.02 -11.52 4.83
N THR A 114 0.15 -10.51 4.84
CA THR A 114 -0.97 -10.41 5.78
C THR A 114 -2.16 -11.27 5.36
N LYS A 115 -3.10 -11.46 6.30
CA LYS A 115 -4.22 -12.39 6.16
C LYS A 115 -5.11 -12.11 4.95
N ASP A 116 -5.35 -10.84 4.64
CA ASP A 116 -6.14 -10.42 3.47
C ASP A 116 -5.53 -10.93 2.16
N LEU A 117 -4.21 -10.87 2.01
CA LEU A 117 -3.50 -11.35 0.82
C LEU A 117 -3.43 -12.88 0.78
N ALA A 118 -3.15 -13.53 1.91
CA ALA A 118 -3.08 -14.99 1.97
C ALA A 118 -4.42 -15.63 1.57
N LEU A 119 -5.54 -15.03 1.94
CA LEU A 119 -6.88 -15.48 1.53
C LEU A 119 -7.11 -15.40 0.02
N LEU A 120 -6.43 -14.51 -0.70
CA LEU A 120 -6.49 -14.40 -2.17
C LEU A 120 -5.62 -15.47 -2.85
N VAL A 121 -4.50 -15.84 -2.23
CA VAL A 121 -3.59 -16.87 -2.75
C VAL A 121 -4.21 -18.27 -2.59
N GLY A 122 -4.77 -18.56 -1.42
CA GLY A 122 -5.51 -19.81 -1.16
C GLY A 122 -5.40 -20.31 0.27
N ASN A 123 -6.24 -21.27 0.64
CA ASN A 123 -6.43 -21.73 2.02
C ASN A 123 -5.19 -22.31 2.72
N ASN A 124 -4.14 -22.66 1.98
CA ASN A 124 -2.90 -23.21 2.53
C ASN A 124 -1.80 -22.16 2.74
N GLN A 125 -2.02 -20.91 2.34
CA GLN A 125 -1.04 -19.83 2.49
C GLN A 125 -1.03 -19.35 3.94
N SER A 126 0.14 -19.41 4.59
CA SER A 126 0.33 -18.81 5.90
C SER A 126 0.34 -17.29 5.81
N TRP A 127 -0.01 -16.63 6.90
CA TRP A 127 -0.01 -15.18 7.02
C TRP A 127 0.60 -14.74 8.35
N MET A 128 0.97 -13.47 8.41
CA MET A 128 1.61 -12.82 9.56
C MET A 128 0.68 -11.79 10.19
N GLU A 129 0.84 -11.57 11.49
CA GLU A 129 0.23 -10.41 12.16
C GLU A 129 0.88 -9.10 11.67
N THR A 130 0.19 -7.97 11.87
CA THR A 130 0.66 -6.67 11.35
C THR A 130 2.06 -6.31 11.83
N ILE A 131 2.38 -6.58 13.11
CA ILE A 131 3.69 -6.25 13.69
C ILE A 131 4.77 -7.16 13.12
N GLU A 132 4.54 -8.47 13.08
CA GLU A 132 5.48 -9.44 12.49
C GLU A 132 5.79 -9.13 11.03
N PHE A 133 4.76 -8.74 10.26
CA PHE A 133 4.95 -8.36 8.85
C PHE A 133 5.78 -7.07 8.72
N LEU A 134 5.58 -6.08 9.60
CA LEU A 134 6.41 -4.86 9.62
C LEU A 134 7.87 -5.16 9.98
N GLU A 135 8.11 -6.07 10.93
CA GLU A 135 9.45 -6.51 11.30
C GLU A 135 10.17 -7.23 10.13
N GLU A 136 9.45 -8.07 9.39
CA GLU A 136 10.01 -8.73 8.19
C GLU A 136 10.34 -7.70 7.09
N LEU A 137 9.47 -6.70 6.88
CA LEU A 137 9.75 -5.58 5.96
C LEU A 137 10.98 -4.77 6.39
N GLU A 138 11.12 -4.45 7.68
CA GLU A 138 12.28 -3.72 8.20
C GLU A 138 13.59 -4.50 7.99
N LYS A 139 13.57 -5.80 8.29
CA LYS A 139 14.69 -6.71 8.07
C LYS A 139 15.12 -6.74 6.60
N ASN A 140 14.16 -6.88 5.68
CA ASN A 140 14.43 -6.90 4.24
C ASN A 140 14.92 -5.54 3.73
N LEU A 141 14.37 -4.44 4.24
CA LEU A 141 14.83 -3.09 3.92
C LEU A 141 16.28 -2.86 4.37
N LYS A 142 16.64 -3.29 5.57
CA LYS A 142 18.01 -3.20 6.08
C LYS A 142 18.99 -3.98 5.21
N ALA A 143 18.61 -5.16 4.72
CA ALA A 143 19.44 -5.95 3.82
C ALA A 143 19.66 -5.27 2.46
N GLU A 144 18.71 -4.47 2.00
CA GLU A 144 18.76 -3.77 0.71
C GLU A 144 19.46 -2.40 0.75
N ILE A 145 19.60 -1.79 1.92
CA ILE A 145 20.20 -0.46 2.11
C ILE A 145 21.65 -0.53 2.61
N ASN A 146 22.03 -1.62 3.29
CA ASN A 146 23.42 -1.88 3.71
C ASN A 146 24.28 -2.41 2.55
#